data_AF-A0A965DN16-F1
#
_entry.id   AF-A0A965DN16-F1
#
_cell.length_a   1.000
_cell.length_b   1.000
_cell.length_c   1.000
_cell.angle_alpha   90.00
_cell.angle_beta   90.00
_cell.angle_gamma   90.00
#
_symmetry.space_group_name_H-M   'P 1'
#
loop_
_entity.id
_entity.type
_entity.pdbx_description
1 polymer ?
#
loop_
_entity_poly.entity_id
_entity_poly.type
_entity_poly.pdbx_seq_one_letter_code
_entity_poly.pdbx_strand_id
1 'polypeptide(L)'
;IHQKLQGRYEERDTISGQLLLGYYDQGIRHGMWELKTKDSVILEKLTYDHGCVQAQTAWGYTTEDEKITWQRRANHIIYHQNQAPWENMNSCIAYRDSLAHWMRLLNQTLENNGVSPDFGQLEFQALHFELPHVYYRNLIEDGIKEYRAVQLLHLIDSLGWKWKAIQLSNGTYIGTIEFKSILNPAFQLKLLGEHSQFFYPIFSATDDPDGTMYPRIWGSPPPTSVIIQSMNPCYSTIQYSDKGRSTYFVVYSNGAVEILNRTISWEAWKKLQEVPSPYDRDFYWKD
;
A
#
# COMPACT_ATOMS: atom_id res chain seq x y z
N ILE A 1 19.69 11.21 -8.73
CA ILE A 1 19.85 10.00 -7.87
C ILE A 1 20.94 10.34 -6.85
N HIS A 2 20.54 10.58 -5.61
CA HIS A 2 21.44 11.01 -4.53
C HIS A 2 22.49 9.92 -4.25
N GLN A 3 23.70 10.33 -3.91
CA GLN A 3 24.76 9.44 -3.44
C GLN A 3 24.21 8.55 -2.32
N LYS A 4 24.32 7.23 -2.49
CA LYS A 4 23.90 6.27 -1.47
C LYS A 4 25.01 6.14 -0.43
N LEU A 5 24.64 5.96 0.83
CA LEU A 5 25.63 5.70 1.88
C LEU A 5 26.46 4.46 1.50
N GLN A 6 27.78 4.59 1.58
CA GLN A 6 28.73 3.54 1.27
C GLN A 6 29.85 3.58 2.28
N GLY A 7 30.31 2.40 2.72
CA GLY A 7 31.46 2.31 3.59
C GLY A 7 31.10 2.28 5.06
N ARG A 8 32.13 2.51 5.89
CA ARG A 8 32.00 2.49 7.35
C ARG A 8 31.14 3.66 7.83
N TYR A 9 30.28 3.36 8.81
CA TYR A 9 29.38 4.29 9.43
C TYR A 9 29.58 4.31 10.95
N GLU A 10 29.51 5.51 11.53
CA GLU A 10 29.62 5.76 12.96
C GLU A 10 28.68 6.89 13.37
N GLU A 11 27.78 6.63 14.31
CA GLU A 11 26.88 7.62 14.89
C GLU A 11 26.99 7.57 16.42
N ARG A 12 27.16 8.74 17.03
CA ARG A 12 27.14 8.88 18.48
C ARG A 12 25.91 9.67 18.89
N ASP A 13 25.05 9.04 19.67
CA ASP A 13 23.93 9.72 20.32
C ASP A 13 24.48 10.63 21.42
N THR A 14 24.23 11.93 21.29
CA THR A 14 24.72 12.95 22.21
C THR A 14 23.99 12.95 23.56
N ILE A 15 22.80 12.34 23.65
CA ILE A 15 21.99 12.26 24.86
C ILE A 15 22.33 11.00 25.65
N SER A 16 22.22 9.83 25.02
CA SER A 16 22.48 8.55 25.70
C SER A 16 23.97 8.20 25.77
N GLY A 17 24.81 8.84 24.95
CA GLY A 17 26.22 8.51 24.79
C GLY A 17 26.47 7.19 24.04
N GLN A 18 25.41 6.55 23.53
CA GLN A 18 25.51 5.32 22.77
C GLN A 18 26.22 5.55 21.43
N LEU A 19 26.96 4.53 20.98
CA LEU A 19 27.70 4.53 19.74
C LEU A 19 27.18 3.41 18.84
N LEU A 20 26.63 3.78 17.69
CA LEU A 20 26.23 2.87 16.64
C LEU A 20 27.34 2.80 15.58
N LEU A 21 27.84 1.60 15.34
CA LEU A 21 28.88 1.31 14.36
C LEU A 21 28.34 0.35 13.31
N GLY A 22 28.70 0.56 12.06
CA GLY A 22 28.27 -0.32 10.99
C GLY A 22 28.94 -0.06 9.65
N TYR A 23 28.40 -0.71 8.63
CA TYR A 23 28.81 -0.53 7.25
C TYR A 23 27.57 -0.48 6.35
N TYR A 24 27.59 0.44 5.39
CA TYR A 24 26.57 0.55 4.35
C TYR A 24 27.13 0.08 3.01
N ASP A 25 26.31 -0.65 2.27
CA ASP A 25 26.52 -0.96 0.87
C ASP A 25 25.28 -0.53 0.08
N GLN A 26 25.45 0.40 -0.87
CA GLN A 26 24.35 0.97 -1.66
C GLN A 26 23.19 1.50 -0.78
N GLY A 27 23.50 2.14 0.34
CA GLY A 27 22.52 2.72 1.26
C GLY A 27 21.78 1.69 2.14
N ILE A 28 22.16 0.41 2.06
CA ILE A 28 21.58 -0.69 2.84
C ILE A 28 22.61 -1.22 3.84
N ARG A 29 22.17 -1.61 5.04
CA ARG A 29 23.05 -2.20 6.06
C ARG A 29 23.73 -3.46 5.53
N HIS A 30 25.05 -3.52 5.65
CA HIS A 30 25.85 -4.68 5.28
C HIS A 30 26.95 -4.92 6.31
N GLY A 31 27.40 -6.16 6.48
CA GLY A 31 28.40 -6.55 7.46
C GLY A 31 27.91 -6.43 8.91
N MET A 32 28.85 -6.29 9.83
CA MET A 32 28.57 -6.25 11.26
C MET A 32 28.11 -4.86 11.71
N TRP A 33 27.01 -4.83 12.45
CA TRP A 33 26.44 -3.66 13.09
C TRP A 33 26.44 -3.85 14.61
N GLU A 34 26.94 -2.85 15.34
CA GLU A 34 27.08 -2.89 16.80
C GLU A 34 26.54 -1.60 17.42
N LEU A 35 25.64 -1.73 18.39
CA LEU A 35 25.24 -0.65 19.29
C LEU A 35 25.96 -0.84 20.62
N LYS A 36 26.69 0.18 21.07
CA LYS A 36 27.47 0.16 22.31
C LYS A 36 27.07 1.29 23.24
N THR A 37 27.19 1.08 24.55
CA THR A 37 27.13 2.16 25.54
C THR A 37 28.37 3.05 25.45
N LYS A 38 28.36 4.18 26.18
CA LYS A 38 29.52 5.06 26.34
C LYS A 38 30.77 4.32 26.86
N ASP A 39 30.56 3.30 27.70
CA ASP A 39 31.62 2.48 28.30
C ASP A 39 31.98 1.25 27.45
N SER A 40 31.59 1.25 26.17
CA SER A 40 31.87 0.18 25.20
C SER A 40 31.21 -1.19 25.49
N VAL A 41 30.16 -1.22 26.31
CA VAL A 41 29.34 -2.43 26.51
C VAL A 41 28.46 -2.63 25.28
N ILE A 42 28.49 -3.82 24.66
CA ILE A 42 27.67 -4.15 23.50
C ILE A 42 26.23 -4.40 23.95
N LEU A 43 25.32 -3.57 23.45
CA LEU A 43 23.87 -3.71 23.68
C LEU A 43 23.22 -4.56 22.59
N GLU A 44 23.64 -4.36 21.35
CA GLU A 44 23.12 -5.09 20.19
C GLU A 44 24.26 -5.37 19.23
N LYS A 45 24.26 -6.57 18.65
CA LYS A 45 25.23 -6.99 17.63
C LYS A 45 24.54 -7.88 16.60
N LEU A 46 24.42 -7.38 15.39
CA LEU A 46 23.79 -8.07 14.26
C LEU A 46 24.71 -8.07 13.06
N THR A 47 24.67 -9.14 12.27
CA THR A 47 25.36 -9.22 10.97
C THR A 47 24.33 -9.21 9.86
N TYR A 48 24.48 -8.25 8.96
CA TYR A 48 23.64 -8.06 7.79
C TYR A 48 24.38 -8.53 6.53
N ASP A 49 23.72 -9.33 5.71
CA ASP A 49 24.11 -9.56 4.33
C ASP A 49 23.18 -8.74 3.42
N HIS A 50 23.63 -7.51 3.12
CA HIS A 50 22.90 -6.56 2.26
C HIS A 50 21.42 -6.41 2.67
N GLY A 51 21.21 -6.12 3.96
CA GLY A 51 19.91 -5.96 4.61
C GLY A 51 19.32 -7.22 5.23
N CYS A 52 19.81 -8.42 4.87
CA CYS A 52 19.38 -9.67 5.49
C CYS A 52 20.10 -9.93 6.82
N VAL A 53 19.35 -9.98 7.92
CA VAL A 53 19.92 -10.31 9.23
C VAL A 53 20.08 -11.82 9.38
N GLN A 54 21.29 -12.28 9.73
CA GLN A 54 21.58 -13.71 9.91
C GLN A 54 20.86 -14.33 11.13
N ALA A 55 20.51 -13.53 12.13
CA ALA A 55 19.65 -13.94 13.24
C ALA A 55 18.17 -13.67 12.87
N GLN A 56 17.49 -14.68 12.32
CA GLN A 56 16.05 -14.57 12.05
C GLN A 56 15.29 -14.46 13.38
N THR A 57 14.66 -13.31 13.60
CA THR A 57 13.53 -13.21 14.52
C THR A 57 12.25 -13.45 13.70
N ALA A 58 11.33 -14.26 14.23
CA ALA A 58 10.07 -14.54 13.57
C ALA A 58 9.17 -13.29 13.67
N TRP A 59 9.13 -12.48 12.60
CA TRP A 59 8.22 -11.34 12.50
C TRP A 59 7.03 -11.72 11.62
N GLY A 60 5.90 -11.97 12.27
CA GLY A 60 4.61 -12.19 11.63
C GLY A 60 3.54 -11.31 12.27
N TYR A 61 2.32 -11.41 11.76
CA TYR A 61 1.15 -10.90 12.47
C TYR A 61 0.96 -11.72 13.75
N THR A 62 0.63 -11.04 14.85
CA THR A 62 0.35 -11.66 16.14
C THR A 62 -1.04 -12.31 16.15
N THR A 63 -1.99 -11.75 15.40
CA THR A 63 -3.35 -12.27 15.25
C THR A 63 -3.85 -12.17 13.81
N GLU A 64 -4.88 -12.95 13.47
CA GLU A 64 -5.55 -12.82 12.17
C GLU A 64 -6.29 -11.48 12.05
N ASP A 65 -6.85 -10.96 13.16
CA ASP A 65 -7.50 -9.65 13.18
C ASP A 65 -6.52 -8.50 12.90
N GLU A 66 -5.28 -8.59 13.42
CA GLU A 66 -4.21 -7.65 13.10
C GLU A 66 -3.91 -7.71 11.59
N LYS A 67 -3.78 -8.91 11.04
CA LYS A 67 -3.54 -9.12 9.61
C LYS A 67 -4.64 -8.51 8.75
N ILE A 68 -5.91 -8.79 9.05
CA ILE A 68 -7.07 -8.25 8.34
C ILE A 68 -7.08 -6.71 8.42
N THR A 69 -6.79 -6.15 9.59
CA THR A 69 -6.71 -4.69 9.78
C THR A 69 -5.67 -4.06 8.86
N TRP A 70 -4.46 -4.63 8.78
CA TRP A 70 -3.42 -4.10 7.91
C TRP A 70 -3.70 -4.33 6.42
N GLN A 71 -4.39 -5.41 6.06
CA GLN A 71 -4.88 -5.61 4.69
C GLN A 71 -5.91 -4.55 4.30
N ARG A 72 -6.83 -4.17 5.21
CA ARG A 72 -7.80 -3.07 4.99
C ARG A 72 -7.13 -1.70 4.88
N ARG A 73 -6.06 -1.45 5.63
CA ARG A 73 -5.22 -0.25 5.48
C ARG A 73 -4.50 -0.23 4.13
N ALA A 74 -3.88 -1.35 3.75
CA ALA A 74 -3.22 -1.48 2.44
C ALA A 74 -4.22 -1.31 1.29
N ASN A 75 -5.44 -1.81 1.44
CA ASN A 75 -6.53 -1.60 0.48
C ASN A 75 -6.81 -0.11 0.28
N HIS A 76 -6.96 0.64 1.36
CA HIS A 76 -7.19 2.09 1.27
C HIS A 76 -6.07 2.78 0.48
N ILE A 77 -4.81 2.47 0.77
CA ILE A 77 -3.66 3.01 0.02
C ILE A 77 -3.71 2.63 -1.46
N ILE A 78 -3.92 1.36 -1.78
CA ILE A 78 -3.95 0.84 -3.16
C ILE A 78 -5.09 1.47 -3.97
N TYR A 79 -6.26 1.65 -3.36
CA TYR A 79 -7.43 2.24 -4.03
C TYR A 79 -7.13 3.65 -4.54
N HIS A 80 -6.36 4.43 -3.78
CA HIS A 80 -5.99 5.80 -4.11
C HIS A 80 -4.72 5.92 -4.99
N GLN A 81 -4.15 4.81 -5.45
CA GLN A 81 -3.04 4.86 -6.42
C GLN A 81 -3.57 5.12 -7.82
N ASN A 82 -2.92 6.04 -8.53
CA ASN A 82 -3.23 6.38 -9.93
C ASN A 82 -2.76 5.31 -10.94
N GLN A 83 -2.02 4.29 -10.49
CA GLN A 83 -1.45 3.25 -11.34
C GLN A 83 -1.90 1.87 -10.88
N ALA A 84 -1.92 0.94 -11.82
CA ALA A 84 -2.19 -0.48 -11.58
C ALA A 84 -1.13 -1.34 -12.29
N PRO A 85 0.08 -1.45 -11.72
CA PRO A 85 1.18 -2.18 -12.35
C PRO A 85 0.94 -3.71 -12.36
N TRP A 86 -0.05 -4.20 -11.61
CA TRP A 86 -0.36 -5.63 -11.48
C TRP A 86 -0.95 -6.20 -12.76
N GLU A 87 -0.48 -7.37 -13.18
CA GLU A 87 -0.96 -8.06 -14.38
C GLU A 87 -2.31 -8.74 -14.16
N ASN A 88 -2.54 -9.26 -12.95
CA ASN A 88 -3.73 -10.02 -12.60
C ASN A 88 -4.06 -9.89 -11.10
N MET A 89 -5.22 -10.43 -10.70
CA MET A 89 -5.72 -10.29 -9.33
C MET A 89 -4.78 -10.89 -8.28
N ASN A 90 -4.13 -12.02 -8.58
CA ASN A 90 -3.19 -12.66 -7.65
C ASN A 90 -1.96 -11.78 -7.40
N SER A 91 -1.44 -11.12 -8.45
CA SER A 91 -0.33 -10.18 -8.31
C SER A 91 -0.72 -8.93 -7.51
N CYS A 92 -1.96 -8.45 -7.63
CA CYS A 92 -2.49 -7.36 -6.82
C CYS A 92 -2.63 -7.76 -5.34
N ILE A 93 -3.16 -8.96 -5.07
CA ILE A 93 -3.28 -9.53 -3.71
C ILE A 93 -1.91 -9.68 -3.06
N ALA A 94 -0.93 -10.24 -3.78
CA ALA A 94 0.43 -10.40 -3.27
C ALA A 94 1.09 -9.04 -2.94
N TYR A 95 0.86 -8.03 -3.78
CA TYR A 95 1.31 -6.67 -3.49
C TYR A 95 0.62 -6.07 -2.27
N ARG A 96 -0.71 -6.22 -2.13
CA ARG A 96 -1.47 -5.81 -0.94
C ARG A 96 -0.90 -6.42 0.33
N ASP A 97 -0.65 -7.72 0.34
CA ASP A 97 -0.14 -8.43 1.52
C ASP A 97 1.29 -7.99 1.87
N SER A 98 2.12 -7.76 0.84
CA SER A 98 3.46 -7.18 1.04
C SER A 98 3.38 -5.76 1.62
N LEU A 99 2.50 -4.92 1.07
CA LEU A 99 2.27 -3.56 1.53
C LEU A 99 1.77 -3.54 2.97
N ALA A 100 0.79 -4.38 3.31
CA ALA A 100 0.26 -4.54 4.66
C ALA A 100 1.36 -4.93 5.66
N HIS A 101 2.26 -5.85 5.29
CA HIS A 101 3.37 -6.28 6.14
C HIS A 101 4.37 -5.15 6.41
N TRP A 102 4.84 -4.48 5.35
CA TRP A 102 5.84 -3.42 5.47
C TRP A 102 5.29 -2.16 6.13
N MET A 103 4.03 -1.80 5.84
CA MET A 103 3.34 -0.69 6.52
C MET A 103 3.23 -0.93 8.02
N ARG A 104 2.94 -2.16 8.45
CA ARG A 104 2.87 -2.51 9.87
C ARG A 104 4.21 -2.30 10.57
N LEU A 105 5.31 -2.81 10.00
CA LEU A 105 6.65 -2.64 10.57
C LEU A 105 7.07 -1.17 10.61
N LEU A 106 6.76 -0.41 9.56
CA LEU A 106 6.96 1.04 9.55
C LEU A 106 6.18 1.69 10.71
N ASN A 107 4.89 1.39 10.84
CA ASN A 107 4.02 2.00 11.83
C ASN A 107 4.50 1.76 13.27
N GLN A 108 4.95 0.55 13.59
CA GLN A 108 5.52 0.25 14.91
C GLN A 108 6.69 1.18 15.25
N THR A 109 7.56 1.47 14.28
CA THR A 109 8.66 2.41 14.50
C THR A 109 8.17 3.86 14.57
N LEU A 110 7.20 4.25 13.75
CA LEU A 110 6.64 5.60 13.78
C LEU A 110 5.96 5.90 15.13
N GLU A 111 5.17 4.98 15.66
CA GLU A 111 4.50 5.10 16.96
C GLU A 111 5.51 5.21 18.11
N ASN A 112 6.57 4.39 18.10
CA ASN A 112 7.67 4.49 19.08
C ASN A 112 8.38 5.85 19.02
N ASN A 113 8.31 6.53 17.88
CA ASN A 113 8.88 7.86 17.69
C ASN A 113 7.87 8.99 17.99
N GLY A 114 6.63 8.67 18.39
CA GLY A 114 5.58 9.66 18.70
C GLY A 114 4.84 10.15 17.46
N VAL A 115 4.92 9.44 16.33
CA VAL A 115 4.15 9.72 15.11
C VAL A 115 3.06 8.68 14.97
N SER A 116 1.81 9.12 14.81
CA SER A 116 0.65 8.26 14.61
C SER A 116 0.05 8.51 13.22
N PRO A 117 0.46 7.75 12.20
CA PRO A 117 -0.08 7.91 10.85
C PRO A 117 -1.53 7.44 10.78
N ASP A 118 -2.35 8.18 10.05
CA ASP A 118 -3.68 7.72 9.67
C ASP A 118 -3.64 7.11 8.26
N PHE A 119 -3.68 5.79 8.20
CA PHE A 119 -3.66 5.05 6.94
C PHE A 119 -5.06 4.83 6.34
N GLY A 120 -6.14 5.22 7.03
CA GLY A 120 -7.51 4.87 6.66
C GLY A 120 -7.76 3.35 6.66
N GLN A 121 -9.00 2.93 6.43
CA GLN A 121 -9.35 1.52 6.26
C GLN A 121 -10.43 1.36 5.20
N LEU A 122 -10.25 0.37 4.33
CA LEU A 122 -11.20 0.08 3.27
C LEU A 122 -11.37 -1.44 3.12
N GLU A 123 -12.63 -1.87 3.13
CA GLU A 123 -13.01 -3.24 2.81
C GLU A 123 -13.95 -3.24 1.60
N PHE A 124 -13.54 -3.97 0.57
CA PHE A 124 -14.29 -4.14 -0.66
C PHE A 124 -15.37 -5.22 -0.45
N GLN A 125 -16.62 -4.88 -0.75
CA GLN A 125 -17.75 -5.79 -0.54
C GLN A 125 -18.21 -6.42 -1.86
N ALA A 126 -18.40 -5.61 -2.91
CA ALA A 126 -18.89 -6.06 -4.21
C ALA A 126 -18.63 -5.02 -5.30
N LEU A 127 -18.74 -5.42 -6.56
CA LEU A 127 -18.78 -4.50 -7.70
C LEU A 127 -20.21 -4.37 -8.18
N HIS A 128 -20.82 -3.21 -7.97
CA HIS A 128 -22.12 -2.85 -8.55
C HIS A 128 -21.95 -2.59 -10.05
N PHE A 129 -22.98 -2.88 -10.83
CA PHE A 129 -23.02 -2.47 -12.22
C PHE A 129 -24.38 -1.94 -12.66
N GLU A 130 -24.34 -1.02 -13.62
CA GLU A 130 -25.50 -0.45 -14.29
C GLU A 130 -25.26 -0.46 -15.80
N LEU A 131 -25.71 -1.52 -16.46
CA LEU A 131 -25.46 -1.77 -17.88
C LEU A 131 -26.71 -1.41 -18.70
N PRO A 132 -26.68 -0.38 -19.57
CA PRO A 132 -27.85 -0.01 -20.34
C PRO A 132 -28.24 -1.12 -21.31
N HIS A 133 -29.52 -1.51 -21.30
CA HIS A 133 -30.06 -2.59 -22.13
C HIS A 133 -29.76 -2.40 -23.62
N VAL A 134 -29.79 -1.14 -24.08
CA VAL A 134 -29.51 -0.79 -25.49
C VAL A 134 -28.09 -1.19 -25.94
N TYR A 135 -27.12 -1.19 -25.02
CA TYR A 135 -25.74 -1.58 -25.29
C TYR A 135 -25.46 -3.06 -25.01
N TYR A 136 -26.16 -3.66 -24.04
CA TYR A 136 -25.98 -5.04 -23.60
C TYR A 136 -27.24 -5.87 -23.82
N ARG A 137 -27.78 -5.82 -25.03
CA ARG A 137 -29.04 -6.49 -25.38
C ARG A 137 -29.01 -7.97 -25.01
N ASN A 138 -30.14 -8.45 -24.46
CA ASN A 138 -30.38 -9.85 -24.13
C ASN A 138 -29.40 -10.46 -23.10
N LEU A 139 -28.74 -9.65 -22.25
CA LEU A 139 -27.68 -10.09 -21.31
C LEU A 139 -28.07 -11.27 -20.39
N ILE A 140 -29.37 -11.48 -20.14
CA ILE A 140 -29.89 -12.52 -19.24
C ILE A 140 -30.67 -13.61 -19.97
N GLU A 141 -30.74 -13.57 -21.30
CA GLU A 141 -31.47 -14.58 -22.09
C GLU A 141 -30.58 -15.78 -22.40
N ASP A 142 -31.16 -16.97 -22.56
CA ASP A 142 -30.39 -18.15 -22.98
C ASP A 142 -29.94 -18.03 -24.44
N GLY A 143 -28.68 -18.34 -24.72
CA GLY A 143 -28.16 -18.40 -26.09
C GLY A 143 -27.88 -17.04 -26.76
N ILE A 144 -27.50 -16.05 -25.95
CA ILE A 144 -27.11 -14.68 -26.36
C ILE A 144 -26.12 -14.71 -27.53
N LYS A 145 -26.37 -13.87 -28.55
CA LYS A 145 -25.48 -13.73 -29.73
C LYS A 145 -24.89 -12.34 -29.87
N GLU A 146 -25.36 -11.40 -29.05
CA GLU A 146 -24.93 -10.02 -29.03
C GLU A 146 -23.47 -9.92 -28.58
N TYR A 147 -22.61 -9.55 -29.53
CA TYR A 147 -21.16 -9.52 -29.36
C TYR A 147 -20.71 -8.89 -28.04
N ARG A 148 -21.22 -7.70 -27.70
CA ARG A 148 -20.81 -6.97 -26.49
C ARG A 148 -21.24 -7.66 -25.19
N ALA A 149 -22.45 -8.23 -25.14
CA ALA A 149 -22.93 -8.98 -23.98
C ALA A 149 -22.13 -10.28 -23.82
N VAL A 150 -21.90 -10.99 -24.92
CA VAL A 150 -21.08 -12.21 -24.95
C VAL A 150 -19.64 -11.92 -24.53
N GLN A 151 -19.04 -10.81 -24.98
CA GLN A 151 -17.70 -10.41 -24.57
C GLN A 151 -17.62 -10.12 -23.07
N LEU A 152 -18.58 -9.37 -22.52
CA LEU A 152 -18.60 -9.07 -21.09
C LEU A 152 -18.74 -10.35 -20.26
N LEU A 153 -19.65 -11.25 -20.63
CA LEU A 153 -19.83 -12.53 -19.91
C LEU A 153 -18.54 -13.35 -19.91
N HIS A 154 -17.92 -13.55 -21.09
CA HIS A 154 -16.63 -14.25 -21.17
C HIS A 154 -15.53 -13.56 -20.37
N LEU A 155 -15.50 -12.23 -20.35
CA LEU A 155 -14.53 -11.46 -19.57
C LEU A 155 -14.71 -11.72 -18.07
N ILE A 156 -15.93 -11.56 -17.55
CA ILE A 156 -16.22 -11.80 -16.12
C ILE A 156 -15.90 -13.25 -15.73
N ASP A 157 -16.25 -14.22 -16.58
CA ASP A 157 -15.92 -15.64 -16.35
C ASP A 157 -14.41 -15.87 -16.35
N SER A 158 -13.67 -15.25 -17.28
CA SER A 158 -12.21 -15.37 -17.35
C SER A 158 -11.49 -14.79 -16.13
N LEU A 159 -12.10 -13.80 -15.47
CA LEU A 159 -11.62 -13.23 -14.22
C LEU A 159 -11.99 -14.09 -12.99
N GLY A 160 -12.78 -15.14 -13.17
CA GLY A 160 -13.29 -16.00 -12.10
C GLY A 160 -14.28 -15.29 -11.18
N TRP A 161 -14.91 -14.21 -11.68
CA TRP A 161 -15.85 -13.39 -10.94
C TRP A 161 -17.25 -13.99 -11.00
N LYS A 162 -18.05 -13.79 -9.94
CA LYS A 162 -19.39 -14.39 -9.84
C LYS A 162 -20.47 -13.33 -9.86
N TRP A 163 -21.38 -13.44 -10.82
CA TRP A 163 -22.63 -12.69 -10.83
C TRP A 163 -23.48 -13.11 -9.63
N LYS A 164 -23.86 -12.14 -8.79
CA LYS A 164 -24.71 -12.39 -7.63
C LYS A 164 -26.19 -12.10 -7.93
N ALA A 165 -26.44 -11.02 -8.65
CA ALA A 165 -27.77 -10.61 -9.08
C ALA A 165 -27.64 -9.89 -10.41
N ILE A 166 -28.59 -10.14 -11.32
CA ILE A 166 -28.79 -9.36 -12.54
C ILE A 166 -30.30 -9.19 -12.69
N GLN A 167 -30.76 -7.94 -12.70
CA GLN A 167 -32.17 -7.63 -12.93
C GLN A 167 -32.28 -6.52 -13.98
N LEU A 168 -33.24 -6.65 -14.90
CA LEU A 168 -33.57 -5.59 -15.84
C LEU A 168 -34.63 -4.68 -15.20
N SER A 169 -34.27 -3.41 -15.00
CA SER A 169 -35.17 -2.38 -14.46
C SER A 169 -35.08 -1.12 -15.30
N ASN A 170 -36.21 -0.63 -15.80
CA ASN A 170 -36.31 0.61 -16.59
C ASN A 170 -35.30 0.72 -17.75
N GLY A 171 -34.99 -0.38 -18.43
CA GLY A 171 -34.05 -0.39 -19.55
C GLY A 171 -32.57 -0.43 -19.16
N THR A 172 -32.25 -0.72 -17.90
CA THR A 172 -30.89 -0.92 -17.39
C THR A 172 -30.80 -2.24 -16.65
N TYR A 173 -29.78 -3.04 -16.94
CA TYR A 173 -29.42 -4.18 -16.13
C TYR A 173 -28.65 -3.70 -14.91
N ILE A 174 -29.16 -4.04 -13.73
CA ILE A 174 -28.58 -3.66 -12.45
C ILE A 174 -28.21 -4.93 -11.71
N GLY A 175 -27.05 -4.92 -11.06
CA GLY A 175 -26.61 -6.08 -10.31
C GLY A 175 -25.29 -5.91 -9.61
N THR A 176 -24.81 -7.01 -9.05
CA THR A 176 -23.54 -7.04 -8.32
C THR A 176 -22.71 -8.25 -8.71
N ILE A 177 -21.40 -8.05 -8.69
CA ILE A 177 -20.39 -9.09 -8.83
C ILE A 177 -19.67 -9.25 -7.49
N GLU A 178 -19.56 -10.50 -7.03
CA GLU A 178 -18.73 -10.85 -5.88
C GLU A 178 -17.34 -11.28 -6.33
N PHE A 179 -16.32 -10.69 -5.69
CA PHE A 179 -14.94 -11.16 -5.80
C PHE A 179 -14.17 -10.86 -4.51
N LYS A 180 -13.13 -11.65 -4.24
CA LYS A 180 -12.29 -11.54 -3.04
C LYS A 180 -11.01 -10.78 -3.33
N SER A 181 -11.07 -9.45 -3.50
CA SER A 181 -9.87 -8.63 -3.65
C SER A 181 -10.15 -7.13 -3.57
N ILE A 182 -9.16 -6.32 -3.90
CA ILE A 182 -9.29 -4.90 -4.17
C ILE A 182 -9.27 -4.61 -5.68
N LEU A 183 -10.05 -3.62 -6.09
CA LEU A 183 -10.06 -3.08 -7.44
C LEU A 183 -9.89 -1.56 -7.35
N ASN A 184 -8.67 -1.07 -7.57
CA ASN A 184 -8.48 0.37 -7.73
C ASN A 184 -8.98 0.83 -9.11
N PRO A 185 -9.27 2.14 -9.31
CA PRO A 185 -9.85 2.62 -10.56
C PRO A 185 -9.02 2.31 -11.81
N ALA A 186 -7.69 2.40 -11.71
CA ALA A 186 -6.79 2.07 -12.82
C ALA A 186 -6.84 0.57 -13.18
N PHE A 187 -6.94 -0.31 -12.18
CA PHE A 187 -7.03 -1.75 -12.40
C PHE A 187 -8.41 -2.16 -12.90
N GLN A 188 -9.48 -1.50 -12.46
CA GLN A 188 -10.82 -1.65 -13.02
C GLN A 188 -10.81 -1.35 -14.53
N LEU A 189 -10.23 -0.21 -14.92
CA LEU A 189 -10.11 0.16 -16.33
C LEU A 189 -9.27 -0.86 -17.12
N LYS A 190 -8.15 -1.33 -16.54
CA LYS A 190 -7.28 -2.33 -17.16
C LYS A 190 -8.00 -3.66 -17.40
N LEU A 191 -8.79 -4.13 -16.43
CA LEU A 191 -9.49 -5.42 -16.52
C LEU A 191 -10.77 -5.34 -17.36
N LEU A 192 -11.56 -4.29 -17.19
CA LEU A 192 -12.90 -4.17 -17.81
C LEU A 192 -12.92 -3.37 -19.10
N GLY A 193 -11.85 -2.64 -19.44
CA GLY A 193 -11.77 -1.84 -20.66
C GLY A 193 -12.93 -0.86 -20.79
N GLU A 194 -13.60 -0.89 -21.94
CA GLU A 194 -14.76 -0.02 -22.23
C GLU A 194 -15.96 -0.25 -21.30
N HIS A 195 -16.04 -1.43 -20.66
CA HIS A 195 -17.12 -1.76 -19.75
C HIS A 195 -16.96 -1.06 -18.39
N SER A 196 -15.73 -0.66 -18.04
CA SER A 196 -15.38 -0.14 -16.71
C SER A 196 -16.26 1.01 -16.23
N GLN A 197 -16.73 1.87 -17.14
CA GLN A 197 -17.60 3.01 -16.85
C GLN A 197 -18.96 2.64 -16.23
N PHE A 198 -19.40 1.39 -16.40
CA PHE A 198 -20.67 0.88 -15.89
C PHE A 198 -20.53 0.13 -14.57
N PHE A 199 -19.32 0.03 -14.02
CA PHE A 199 -19.03 -0.70 -12.80
C PHE A 199 -18.58 0.25 -11.68
N TYR A 200 -19.08 0.02 -10.47
CA TYR A 200 -18.84 0.87 -9.32
C TYR A 200 -18.49 0.00 -8.11
N PRO A 201 -17.34 0.24 -7.47
CA PRO A 201 -16.96 -0.54 -6.30
C PRO A 201 -17.81 -0.16 -5.09
N ILE A 202 -18.31 -1.16 -4.36
CA ILE A 202 -19.00 -1.01 -3.07
C ILE A 202 -18.00 -1.28 -1.97
N PHE A 203 -17.89 -0.33 -1.04
CA PHE A 203 -17.03 -0.42 0.13
C PHE A 203 -17.86 -0.39 1.41
N SER A 204 -17.36 -1.07 2.44
CA SER A 204 -17.65 -0.67 3.82
C SER A 204 -16.51 0.24 4.28
N ALA A 205 -16.76 1.55 4.27
CA ALA A 205 -15.89 2.51 4.96
C ALA A 205 -16.28 2.53 6.44
N THR A 206 -15.31 2.64 7.34
CA THR A 206 -15.57 2.77 8.78
C THR A 206 -16.21 4.11 9.17
N ASP A 207 -16.28 5.07 8.23
CA ASP A 207 -16.74 6.45 8.49
C ASP A 207 -18.05 6.82 7.76
N ASP A 208 -18.74 5.86 7.12
CA ASP A 208 -19.98 6.13 6.39
C ASP A 208 -21.15 5.25 6.91
N PRO A 209 -22.15 5.81 7.61
CA PRO A 209 -23.19 5.04 8.32
C PRO A 209 -24.15 4.29 7.39
N ASP A 210 -24.18 4.60 6.09
CA ASP A 210 -25.20 4.10 5.17
C ASP A 210 -24.68 3.05 4.17
N GLY A 211 -23.40 2.65 4.26
CA GLY A 211 -22.82 1.52 3.52
C GLY A 211 -22.90 1.61 1.98
N THR A 212 -23.25 2.77 1.43
CA THR A 212 -23.50 2.99 0.00
C THR A 212 -22.57 4.08 -0.53
N MET A 213 -21.28 3.77 -0.59
CA MET A 213 -20.34 4.67 -1.26
C MET A 213 -20.43 4.43 -2.78
N TYR A 214 -21.23 5.23 -3.48
CA TYR A 214 -20.98 5.48 -4.89
C TYR A 214 -19.66 6.26 -5.00
N PRO A 215 -18.72 5.90 -5.89
CA PRO A 215 -17.41 6.50 -5.94
C PRO A 215 -17.54 8.00 -6.23
N ARG A 216 -17.39 8.84 -5.21
CA ARG A 216 -16.95 10.22 -5.43
C ARG A 216 -15.54 10.11 -5.98
N ILE A 217 -15.30 10.80 -7.10
CA ILE A 217 -13.95 11.09 -7.56
C ILE A 217 -13.28 11.83 -6.39
N TRP A 218 -12.41 11.14 -5.65
CA TRP A 218 -11.68 11.74 -4.54
C TRP A 218 -10.70 12.74 -5.16
N GLY A 219 -11.02 14.02 -5.06
CA GLY A 219 -10.16 15.11 -5.51
C GLY A 219 -8.94 15.33 -4.61
N SER A 220 -8.83 14.61 -3.49
CA SER A 220 -7.73 14.75 -2.54
C SER A 220 -7.02 13.40 -2.33
N PRO A 221 -5.70 13.31 -2.54
CA PRO A 221 -4.95 12.13 -2.15
C PRO A 221 -5.07 11.92 -0.63
N PRO A 222 -5.01 10.66 -0.14
CA PRO A 222 -5.14 10.38 1.28
C PRO A 222 -4.12 11.19 2.10
N PRO A 223 -4.44 11.55 3.35
CA PRO A 223 -3.55 12.33 4.21
C PRO A 223 -2.16 11.68 4.32
N THR A 224 -2.14 10.34 4.41
CA THR A 224 -0.95 9.48 4.41
C THR A 224 -0.92 8.56 3.19
N SER A 225 0.25 8.36 2.57
CA SER A 225 0.45 7.35 1.52
C SER A 225 1.76 6.56 1.72
N VAL A 226 1.75 5.29 1.31
CA VAL A 226 2.92 4.41 1.32
C VAL A 226 3.08 3.74 -0.03
N ILE A 227 4.27 3.86 -0.62
CA ILE A 227 4.61 3.25 -1.91
C ILE A 227 5.87 2.41 -1.73
N ILE A 228 5.82 1.12 -2.10
CA ILE A 228 7.00 0.27 -2.16
C ILE A 228 7.81 0.66 -3.39
N GLN A 229 9.04 1.15 -3.19
CA GLN A 229 9.96 1.50 -4.27
C GLN A 229 10.74 0.27 -4.74
N SER A 230 11.16 -0.57 -3.81
CA SER A 230 11.83 -1.83 -4.07
C SER A 230 11.75 -2.70 -2.83
N MET A 231 11.66 -4.02 -2.98
CA MET A 231 11.68 -4.93 -1.84
C MET A 231 12.34 -6.26 -2.18
N ASN A 232 12.83 -6.93 -1.15
CA ASN A 232 13.19 -8.35 -1.15
C ASN A 232 12.67 -8.96 0.18
N PRO A 233 12.91 -10.25 0.46
CA PRO A 233 12.45 -10.87 1.72
C PRO A 233 13.04 -10.25 3.01
N CYS A 234 14.11 -9.46 2.91
CA CYS A 234 14.87 -8.95 4.04
C CYS A 234 14.62 -7.47 4.33
N TYR A 235 14.27 -6.67 3.32
CA TYR A 235 13.93 -5.27 3.51
C TYR A 235 13.03 -4.75 2.39
N SER A 236 12.38 -3.63 2.67
CA SER A 236 11.66 -2.82 1.71
C SER A 236 12.10 -1.37 1.80
N THR A 237 12.40 -0.77 0.65
CA THR A 237 12.51 0.67 0.55
C THR A 237 11.13 1.22 0.22
N ILE A 238 10.61 2.08 1.10
CA ILE A 238 9.28 2.64 0.97
C ILE A 238 9.35 4.15 0.93
N GLN A 239 8.53 4.77 0.09
CA GLN A 239 8.20 6.18 0.19
C GLN A 239 6.99 6.32 1.09
N TYR A 240 7.16 6.98 2.23
CA TYR A 240 6.09 7.41 3.11
C TYR A 240 5.81 8.88 2.82
N SER A 241 4.55 9.23 2.56
CA SER A 241 4.14 10.62 2.42
C SER A 241 3.06 10.96 3.41
N ASP A 242 3.21 12.09 4.10
CA ASP A 242 2.23 12.63 5.02
C ASP A 242 2.31 14.17 4.96
N LYS A 243 1.16 14.84 5.12
CA LYS A 243 1.07 16.32 5.14
C LYS A 243 1.79 17.03 3.98
N GLY A 244 1.78 16.40 2.79
CA GLY A 244 2.42 16.93 1.58
C GLY A 244 3.95 16.80 1.55
N ARG A 245 4.54 15.99 2.44
CA ARG A 245 5.98 15.71 2.50
C ARG A 245 6.21 14.22 2.27
N SER A 246 7.16 13.88 1.40
CA SER A 246 7.59 12.50 1.19
C SER A 246 8.94 12.26 1.84
N THR A 247 9.11 11.08 2.42
CA THR A 247 10.37 10.59 2.99
C THR A 247 10.56 9.13 2.61
N TYR A 248 11.79 8.78 2.27
CA TYR A 248 12.14 7.41 1.93
C TYR A 248 12.69 6.71 3.16
N PHE A 249 12.13 5.56 3.48
CA PHE A 249 12.55 4.70 4.57
C PHE A 249 13.09 3.38 4.02
N VAL A 250 14.05 2.80 4.72
CA VAL A 250 14.38 1.38 4.62
C VAL A 250 13.80 0.69 5.84
N VAL A 251 12.90 -0.26 5.59
CA VAL A 251 12.27 -1.09 6.61
C VAL A 251 12.85 -2.49 6.48
N TYR A 252 13.53 -2.96 7.52
CA TYR A 252 14.13 -4.29 7.56
C TYR A 252 13.16 -5.29 8.17
N SER A 253 13.27 -6.56 7.78
CA SER A 253 12.39 -7.65 8.23
C SER A 253 12.54 -7.96 9.72
N ASN A 254 13.65 -7.53 10.34
CA ASN A 254 13.85 -7.59 11.79
C ASN A 254 13.16 -6.44 12.56
N GLY A 255 12.36 -5.61 11.87
CA GLY A 255 11.66 -4.47 12.46
C GLY A 255 12.48 -3.18 12.56
N ALA A 256 13.78 -3.21 12.23
CA ALA A 256 14.56 -1.98 12.17
C ALA A 256 14.07 -1.07 11.04
N VAL A 257 13.96 0.23 11.29
CA VAL A 257 13.60 1.23 10.27
C VAL A 257 14.57 2.39 10.33
N GLU A 258 14.98 2.86 9.16
CA GLU A 258 15.83 4.05 9.05
C GLU A 258 15.40 4.93 7.87
N ILE A 259 15.62 6.23 8.02
CA ILE A 259 15.47 7.18 6.91
C ILE A 259 16.59 6.86 5.92
N LEU A 260 16.23 6.63 4.65
CA LEU A 260 17.16 6.26 3.60
C LEU A 260 18.32 7.26 3.52
N ASN A 261 19.55 6.74 3.51
CA ASN A 261 20.80 7.50 3.54
C ASN A 261 21.01 8.40 4.78
N ARG A 262 20.20 8.27 5.84
CA ARG A 262 20.27 9.09 7.06
C ARG A 262 20.42 10.59 6.77
N THR A 263 19.72 11.08 5.75
CA THR A 263 19.81 12.47 5.30
C THR A 263 19.42 13.48 6.38
N ILE A 264 18.62 13.04 7.35
CA ILE A 264 18.15 13.78 8.52
C ILE A 264 17.99 12.83 9.71
N SER A 265 18.07 13.35 10.93
CA SER A 265 17.74 12.58 12.14
C SER A 265 16.24 12.38 12.29
N TRP A 266 15.82 11.38 13.08
CA TRP A 266 14.42 11.16 13.41
C TRP A 266 13.77 12.39 14.06
N GLU A 267 14.46 13.07 14.98
CA GLU A 267 13.95 14.29 15.61
C GLU A 267 13.75 15.42 14.60
N ALA A 268 14.70 15.62 13.69
CA ALA A 268 14.57 16.62 12.64
C ALA A 268 13.40 16.28 11.72
N TRP A 269 13.27 15.01 11.32
CA TRP A 269 12.14 14.54 10.52
C TRP A 269 10.80 14.76 11.20
N LYS A 270 10.67 14.48 12.51
CA LYS A 270 9.42 14.71 13.25
C LYS A 270 9.01 16.17 13.25
N LYS A 271 9.94 17.09 13.51
CA LYS A 271 9.69 18.54 13.41
C LYS A 271 9.22 18.94 12.01
N LEU A 272 9.75 18.29 10.97
CA LEU A 272 9.28 18.50 9.60
C LEU A 272 7.83 18.01 9.39
N GLN A 273 7.34 17.01 10.13
CA GLN A 273 5.95 16.52 10.03
C GLN A 273 4.93 17.35 10.83
N GLU A 274 5.38 18.17 11.77
CA GLU A 274 4.50 19.08 12.54
C GLU A 274 3.99 20.25 11.68
N VAL A 275 4.75 20.66 10.67
CA VAL A 275 4.43 21.77 9.78
C VAL A 275 4.07 21.23 8.39
N PRO A 276 2.87 21.53 7.84
CA PRO A 276 2.54 21.18 6.46
C PRO A 276 3.63 21.65 5.48
N SER A 277 3.79 20.98 4.34
CA SER A 277 4.61 21.53 3.27
C SER A 277 4.03 22.90 2.85
N PRO A 278 4.86 23.95 2.63
CA PRO A 278 4.40 25.22 2.08
C PRO A 278 3.99 25.11 0.60
N TYR A 279 4.31 23.98 -0.06
CA TYR A 279 3.88 23.67 -1.41
C TYR A 279 2.61 22.81 -1.34
N ASP A 280 1.52 23.32 -1.93
CA ASP A 280 0.28 22.57 -2.07
C ASP A 280 0.52 21.25 -2.81
N ARG A 281 -0.19 20.21 -2.37
CA ARG A 281 -0.11 18.83 -2.91
C ARG A 281 -0.41 18.75 -4.41
N ASP A 282 -0.99 19.80 -4.99
CA ASP A 282 -1.45 19.87 -6.37
C ASP A 282 -0.34 20.03 -7.42
N PHE A 283 0.92 20.23 -7.00
CA PHE A 283 2.03 20.45 -7.94
C PHE A 283 2.64 19.19 -8.57
N TYR A 284 2.22 17.99 -8.17
CA TYR A 284 2.85 16.73 -8.61
C TYR A 284 1.94 15.78 -9.40
N TRP A 285 1.01 16.25 -10.24
CA TRP A 285 0.34 15.38 -11.22
C TRP A 285 -0.03 16.12 -12.51
N LYS A 286 0.99 16.48 -13.30
CA LYS A 286 0.88 16.57 -14.76
C LYS A 286 2.16 15.96 -15.33
N ASP A 287 2.07 14.70 -15.73
CA ASP A 287 2.76 14.09 -16.88
C ASP A 287 2.13 12.71 -17.16
#